data_AF-A0A2P8HWT7-F1
#
_entry.id   AF-A0A2P8HWT7-F1
#
_cell.length_a   1.000
_cell.length_b   1.000
_cell.length_c   1.000
_cell.angle_alpha   90.00
_cell.angle_beta   90.00
_cell.angle_gamma   90.00
#
_symmetry.space_group_name_H-M   'P 1'
#
loop_
_entity.id
_entity.type
_entity.pdbx_description
1 polymer ?
#
loop_
_entity_poly.entity_id
_entity_poly.type
_entity_poly.pdbx_seq_one_letter_code
_entity_poly.pdbx_strand_id
1 'polypeptide(L)'
;MNKVTITKLRKNGTVWLIMLYSLLSIMMVTFSLYQINQQEVSILSRGLYESNPSTFTVTDDEEPIDWRKLNKDDAYSIFVEIEESYRGFYYQEDTYSPPMVSGRYFEEEDFYNDKQRAVIGQSVSEDELEQIKRDGYEVIGIMGGSYSSPIDEMILFNIDAVEEGNPIPSAVYVLNINNGQLSPDHLNFNNTHISVDSINRGDIGAERFLGTENYQVITGLFFILLLFCLSFFFIQYWVAQRKIEIRILWQLGINPNKPYKDYVVSLFCITSFPYYLMGLISFFWVLQFSSNPQHTSMHTQNLLIGYGLILFSAGLSILLSYRKSRKYIMK
;
A
#
# COMPACT_ATOMS: atom_id res chain seq x y z
N MET A 1 4.92 8.36 40.32
CA MET A 1 4.01 7.18 40.29
C MET A 1 4.27 6.33 41.54
N ASN A 2 3.28 6.11 42.41
CA ASN A 2 3.46 5.53 43.75
C ASN A 2 3.81 4.02 43.68
N LYS A 3 4.79 3.54 44.46
CA LYS A 3 5.26 2.13 44.40
C LYS A 3 4.12 1.13 44.56
N VAL A 4 3.14 1.44 45.41
CA VAL A 4 1.93 0.64 45.67
C VAL A 4 1.06 0.46 44.42
N THR A 5 0.95 1.50 43.58
CA THR A 5 0.15 1.46 42.34
C THR A 5 0.78 0.53 41.31
N ILE A 6 2.12 0.51 41.22
CA ILE A 6 2.87 -0.34 40.30
C ILE A 6 2.76 -1.82 40.70
N THR A 7 2.88 -2.14 42.01
CA THR A 7 2.69 -3.52 42.49
C THR A 7 1.28 -4.04 42.26
N LYS A 8 0.26 -3.17 42.40
CA LYS A 8 -1.15 -3.53 42.14
C LYS A 8 -1.40 -3.77 40.64
N LEU A 9 -0.81 -2.97 39.75
CA LEU A 9 -0.92 -3.16 38.30
C LEU A 9 -0.24 -4.44 37.81
N ARG A 10 0.93 -4.77 38.37
CA ARG A 10 1.69 -5.99 38.06
C ARG A 10 0.96 -7.26 38.51
N LYS A 11 0.37 -7.25 39.72
CA LYS A 11 -0.38 -8.40 40.27
C LYS A 11 -1.67 -8.70 39.49
N ASN A 12 -2.22 -7.70 38.82
CA ASN A 12 -3.50 -7.77 38.12
C ASN A 12 -3.40 -8.11 36.63
N GLY A 13 -2.22 -8.53 36.14
CA GLY A 13 -2.01 -8.88 34.73
C GLY A 13 -2.11 -7.71 33.74
N THR A 14 -2.28 -6.48 34.22
CA THR A 14 -2.54 -5.31 33.40
C THR A 14 -1.29 -4.83 32.68
N VAL A 15 -0.12 -4.92 33.34
CA VAL A 15 1.18 -4.60 32.73
C VAL A 15 1.49 -5.55 31.57
N TRP A 16 1.21 -6.85 31.73
CA TRP A 16 1.40 -7.84 30.66
C TRP A 16 0.50 -7.55 29.46
N LEU A 17 -0.72 -7.09 29.70
CA LEU A 17 -1.65 -6.71 28.64
C LEU A 17 -1.13 -5.47 27.89
N ILE A 18 -0.69 -4.42 28.60
CA ILE A 18 -0.06 -3.24 27.96
C ILE A 18 1.13 -3.67 27.10
N MET A 19 2.04 -4.48 27.64
CA MET A 19 3.23 -4.96 26.92
C MET A 19 2.85 -5.75 25.66
N LEU A 20 1.87 -6.66 25.76
CA LEU A 20 1.35 -7.40 24.62
C LEU A 20 0.81 -6.46 23.54
N TYR A 21 -0.04 -5.49 23.90
CA TYR A 21 -0.63 -4.59 22.91
C TYR A 21 0.38 -3.66 22.29
N SER A 22 1.42 -3.25 23.02
CA SER A 22 2.58 -2.58 22.43
C SER A 22 3.27 -3.46 21.39
N LEU A 23 3.51 -4.74 21.68
CA LEU A 23 4.12 -5.68 20.73
C LEU A 23 3.24 -5.94 19.51
N LEU A 24 1.93 -6.16 19.69
CA LEU A 24 0.99 -6.33 18.59
C LEU A 24 0.90 -5.08 17.70
N SER A 25 1.02 -3.88 18.30
CA SER A 25 1.04 -2.62 17.55
C SER A 25 2.32 -2.48 16.73
N ILE A 26 3.48 -2.79 17.30
CA ILE A 26 4.76 -2.83 16.56
C ILE A 26 4.66 -3.82 15.41
N MET A 27 4.14 -5.02 15.69
CA MET A 27 3.97 -6.07 14.69
C MET A 27 3.08 -5.61 13.53
N MET A 28 1.99 -4.90 13.82
CA MET A 28 1.10 -4.31 12.81
C MET A 28 1.80 -3.23 11.97
N VAL A 29 2.55 -2.33 12.61
CA VAL A 29 3.32 -1.30 11.92
C VAL A 29 4.34 -1.94 10.98
N THR A 30 5.15 -2.89 11.48
CA THR A 30 6.15 -3.58 10.68
C THR A 30 5.52 -4.33 9.51
N PHE A 31 4.39 -5.00 9.72
CA PHE A 31 3.68 -5.68 8.64
C PHE A 31 3.15 -4.72 7.59
N SER A 32 2.63 -3.55 7.99
CA SER A 32 2.20 -2.54 7.03
C SER A 32 3.38 -2.00 6.21
N LEU A 33 4.53 -1.74 6.84
CA LEU A 33 5.72 -1.27 6.12
C LEU A 33 6.24 -2.35 5.16
N TYR A 34 6.20 -3.61 5.60
CA TYR A 34 6.52 -4.75 4.74
C TYR A 34 5.63 -4.81 3.50
N GLN A 35 4.31 -4.64 3.65
CA GLN A 35 3.39 -4.64 2.50
C GLN A 35 3.67 -3.50 1.52
N ILE A 36 3.95 -2.31 2.03
CA ILE A 36 4.29 -1.14 1.22
C ILE A 36 5.57 -1.40 0.42
N ASN A 37 6.64 -1.84 1.10
CA ASN A 37 7.91 -2.14 0.45
C ASN A 37 7.77 -3.29 -0.56
N GLN A 38 6.94 -4.29 -0.27
CA GLN A 38 6.69 -5.40 -1.20
C GLN A 38 5.99 -4.92 -2.47
N GLN A 39 5.01 -4.02 -2.36
CA GLN A 39 4.37 -3.41 -3.53
C GLN A 39 5.34 -2.56 -4.34
N GLU A 40 6.18 -1.77 -3.66
CA GLU A 40 7.21 -0.97 -4.31
C GLU A 40 8.19 -1.86 -5.11
N VAL A 41 8.75 -2.89 -4.46
CA VAL A 41 9.64 -3.87 -5.10
C VAL A 41 8.96 -4.55 -6.29
N SER A 42 7.68 -4.90 -6.15
CA SER A 42 6.89 -5.47 -7.23
C SER A 42 6.82 -4.53 -8.45
N ILE A 43 6.40 -3.28 -8.26
CA ILE A 43 6.28 -2.29 -9.33
C ILE A 43 7.64 -1.97 -9.96
N LEU A 44 8.68 -1.74 -9.16
CA LEU A 44 10.02 -1.45 -9.68
C LEU A 44 10.61 -2.65 -10.43
N SER A 45 10.38 -3.87 -9.96
CA SER A 45 10.82 -5.10 -10.66
C SER A 45 10.10 -5.34 -11.99
N ARG A 46 8.91 -4.74 -12.18
CA ARG A 46 8.15 -4.74 -13.44
C ARG A 46 8.50 -3.57 -14.35
N GLY A 47 9.43 -2.70 -13.96
CA GLY A 47 9.75 -1.49 -14.70
C GLY A 47 8.57 -0.53 -14.76
N LEU A 48 7.91 -0.28 -13.61
CA LEU A 48 6.77 0.63 -13.44
C LEU A 48 5.44 0.12 -14.00
N TYR A 49 5.37 -1.11 -14.51
CA TYR A 49 4.09 -1.72 -14.89
C TYR A 49 3.32 -2.22 -13.65
N GLU A 50 2.00 -2.06 -13.68
CA GLU A 50 1.10 -2.64 -12.68
C GLU A 50 1.03 -4.17 -12.82
N SER A 51 0.30 -4.87 -11.94
CA SER A 51 0.23 -6.34 -11.95
C SER A 51 -0.52 -6.90 -13.15
N ASN A 52 -1.51 -6.18 -13.66
CA ASN A 52 -2.30 -6.57 -14.83
C ASN A 52 -2.37 -5.43 -15.85
N PRO A 53 -1.24 -5.06 -16.48
CA PRO A 53 -1.24 -4.00 -17.45
C PRO A 53 -1.94 -4.48 -18.72
N SER A 54 -2.69 -3.59 -19.36
CA SER A 54 -3.25 -3.90 -20.68
C SER A 54 -2.23 -3.53 -21.75
N THR A 55 -1.64 -4.55 -22.39
CA THR A 55 -0.69 -4.35 -23.48
C THR A 55 -1.39 -4.47 -24.83
N PHE A 56 -1.10 -3.57 -25.77
CA PHE A 56 -1.72 -3.58 -27.09
C PHE A 56 -0.86 -2.90 -28.15
N THR A 57 -1.18 -3.16 -29.41
CA THR A 57 -0.69 -2.42 -30.57
C THR A 57 -1.84 -1.68 -31.23
N VAL A 58 -1.56 -0.52 -31.81
CA VAL A 58 -2.55 0.26 -32.57
C VAL A 58 -2.46 -0.14 -34.03
N THR A 59 -3.59 -0.56 -34.61
CA THR A 59 -3.61 -1.23 -35.92
C THR A 59 -3.82 -0.25 -37.09
N ASP A 60 -4.37 0.95 -36.85
CA ASP A 60 -4.91 1.82 -37.90
C ASP A 60 -4.82 3.33 -37.60
N ASP A 61 -3.77 3.81 -36.93
CA ASP A 61 -3.60 5.27 -36.70
C ASP A 61 -2.39 5.83 -37.47
N GLU A 62 -2.66 6.75 -38.39
CA GLU A 62 -1.65 7.52 -39.12
C GLU A 62 -1.28 8.82 -38.38
N GLU A 63 -2.07 9.21 -37.37
CA GLU A 63 -1.86 10.42 -36.57
C GLU A 63 -1.34 10.10 -35.15
N PRO A 64 -0.59 11.03 -34.52
CA PRO A 64 -0.19 10.90 -33.11
C PRO A 64 -1.41 10.84 -32.17
N ILE A 65 -1.34 10.00 -31.14
CA ILE A 65 -2.47 9.79 -30.23
C ILE A 65 -2.42 10.81 -29.09
N ASP A 66 -3.47 11.64 -28.99
CA ASP A 66 -3.61 12.56 -27.86
C ASP A 66 -4.17 11.82 -26.64
N TRP A 67 -3.28 11.27 -25.83
CA TRP A 67 -3.58 10.49 -24.64
C TRP A 67 -4.40 11.24 -23.60
N ARG A 68 -4.44 12.58 -23.61
CA ARG A 68 -5.32 13.39 -22.73
C ARG A 68 -6.81 13.20 -23.01
N LYS A 69 -7.14 12.72 -24.23
CA LYS A 69 -8.53 12.53 -24.68
C LYS A 69 -9.05 11.12 -24.41
N LEU A 70 -8.23 10.25 -23.79
CA LEU A 70 -8.65 8.91 -23.41
C LEU A 70 -9.78 9.03 -22.40
N ASN A 71 -10.95 8.48 -22.73
CA ASN A 71 -12.14 8.60 -21.90
C ASN A 71 -12.10 7.55 -20.80
N LYS A 72 -11.44 7.90 -19.68
CA LYS A 72 -11.35 7.11 -18.47
C LYS A 72 -11.66 7.97 -17.25
N ASP A 73 -12.54 7.45 -16.40
CA ASP A 73 -12.92 8.08 -15.13
C ASP A 73 -11.88 7.85 -14.01
N ASP A 74 -10.91 6.95 -14.23
CA ASP A 74 -9.89 6.56 -13.26
C ASP A 74 -8.49 7.00 -13.71
N ALA A 75 -7.62 7.31 -12.73
CA ALA A 75 -6.19 7.54 -12.95
C ALA A 75 -5.52 6.42 -13.76
N TYR A 76 -4.69 6.80 -14.74
CA TYR A 76 -3.98 5.87 -15.60
C TYR A 76 -2.60 6.39 -15.98
N SER A 77 -1.70 5.46 -16.30
CA SER A 77 -0.44 5.77 -16.96
C SER A 77 -0.25 4.88 -18.17
N ILE A 78 0.39 5.43 -19.19
CA ILE A 78 0.69 4.73 -20.42
C ILE A 78 2.17 4.82 -20.74
N PHE A 79 2.70 3.71 -21.22
CA PHE A 79 4.05 3.57 -21.71
C PHE A 79 4.03 3.19 -23.19
N VAL A 80 4.92 3.77 -23.97
CA VAL A 80 5.23 3.36 -25.34
C VAL A 80 6.61 2.76 -25.32
N GLU A 81 6.73 1.48 -25.66
CA GLU A 81 8.03 0.82 -25.74
C GLU A 81 8.70 1.15 -27.08
N ILE A 82 9.80 1.89 -27.01
CA ILE A 82 10.61 2.27 -28.18
C ILE A 82 11.72 1.24 -28.37
N GLU A 83 12.49 1.03 -27.30
CA GLU A 83 13.55 0.03 -27.18
C GLU A 83 13.51 -0.60 -25.77
N GLU A 84 14.40 -1.55 -25.48
CA GLU A 84 14.42 -2.29 -24.21
C GLU A 84 14.45 -1.37 -22.97
N SER A 85 15.26 -0.30 -23.04
CA SER A 85 15.43 0.68 -21.96
C SER A 85 14.74 2.02 -22.22
N TYR A 86 14.22 2.27 -23.43
CA TYR A 86 13.70 3.58 -23.86
C TYR A 86 12.18 3.52 -23.94
N ARG A 87 11.50 4.38 -23.18
CA ARG A 87 10.03 4.41 -23.15
C ARG A 87 9.48 5.83 -23.22
N GLY A 88 8.44 6.01 -24.03
CA GLY A 88 7.55 7.15 -23.91
C GLY A 88 6.64 6.93 -22.69
N PHE A 89 6.34 7.99 -21.94
CA PHE A 89 5.51 7.94 -20.74
C PHE A 89 4.49 9.06 -20.75
N TYR A 90 3.28 8.77 -20.30
CA TYR A 90 2.27 9.77 -19.96
C TYR A 90 1.43 9.26 -18.80
N TYR A 91 0.91 10.19 -18.01
CA TYR A 91 -0.01 9.87 -16.93
C TYR A 91 -1.11 10.91 -16.81
N GLN A 92 -2.22 10.50 -16.22
CA GLN A 92 -3.32 11.36 -15.82
C GLN A 92 -3.69 11.06 -14.36
N GLU A 93 -3.85 12.13 -13.58
CA GLU A 93 -4.11 12.10 -12.13
C GLU A 93 -3.00 11.40 -11.30
N ASP A 94 -3.30 11.00 -10.07
CA ASP A 94 -2.32 10.48 -9.11
C ASP A 94 -1.92 9.02 -9.40
N THR A 95 -0.92 8.85 -10.26
CA THR A 95 -0.28 7.55 -10.52
C THR A 95 0.98 7.34 -9.67
N TYR A 96 1.51 6.11 -9.68
CA TYR A 96 2.73 5.79 -8.95
C TYR A 96 3.94 6.59 -9.49
N SER A 97 4.61 7.33 -8.62
CA SER A 97 5.90 7.97 -8.91
C SER A 97 7.04 7.11 -8.35
N PRO A 98 8.08 6.79 -9.14
CA PRO A 98 9.23 6.05 -8.66
C PRO A 98 10.06 6.87 -7.66
N PRO A 99 10.91 6.21 -6.84
CA PRO A 99 11.89 6.89 -6.03
C PRO A 99 12.87 7.71 -6.87
N MET A 100 13.11 8.96 -6.46
CA MET A 100 14.00 9.90 -7.15
C MET A 100 15.31 10.05 -6.38
N VAL A 101 16.43 9.92 -7.09
CA VAL A 101 17.78 10.20 -6.57
C VAL A 101 18.06 11.70 -6.63
N SER A 102 17.66 12.36 -7.71
CA SER A 102 17.80 13.81 -7.88
C SER A 102 16.76 14.37 -8.86
N GLY A 103 16.51 15.68 -8.78
CA GLY A 103 15.53 16.37 -9.62
C GLY A 103 14.09 16.02 -9.25
N ARG A 104 13.20 16.03 -10.24
CA ARG A 104 11.77 15.70 -10.08
C ARG A 104 11.31 14.69 -11.13
N TYR A 105 10.21 14.01 -10.84
CA TYR A 105 9.51 13.20 -11.84
C TYR A 105 8.69 14.12 -12.78
N PHE A 106 8.03 13.53 -13.77
CA PHE A 106 7.13 14.26 -14.67
C PHE A 106 5.97 14.91 -13.90
N GLU A 107 5.62 16.12 -14.33
CA GLU A 107 4.44 16.88 -13.90
C GLU A 107 3.52 17.11 -15.11
N GLU A 108 2.24 17.44 -14.89
CA GLU A 108 1.27 17.65 -15.98
C GLU A 108 1.73 18.70 -17.02
N GLU A 109 2.51 19.69 -16.57
CA GLU A 109 3.06 20.75 -17.43
C GLU A 109 4.20 20.30 -18.36
N ASP A 110 4.71 19.09 -18.20
CA ASP A 110 5.77 18.54 -19.05
C ASP A 110 5.25 17.90 -20.34
N PHE A 111 3.93 17.67 -20.44
CA PHE A 111 3.31 17.00 -21.60
C PHE A 111 2.53 17.99 -22.48
N TYR A 112 2.58 17.78 -23.79
CA TYR A 112 1.84 18.52 -24.82
C TYR A 112 2.08 20.03 -24.83
N ASN A 113 3.32 20.44 -24.54
CA ASN A 113 3.77 21.83 -24.47
C ASN A 113 5.01 22.10 -25.34
N ASP A 114 5.26 21.26 -26.37
CA ASP A 114 6.41 21.32 -27.28
C ASP A 114 7.77 21.29 -26.54
N LYS A 115 7.81 20.63 -25.38
CA LYS A 115 9.02 20.45 -24.57
C LYS A 115 9.48 19.00 -24.68
N GLN A 116 10.78 18.82 -24.87
CA GLN A 116 11.43 17.52 -24.82
C GLN A 116 12.00 17.31 -23.41
N ARG A 117 11.43 16.36 -22.68
CA ARG A 117 11.72 16.08 -21.27
C ARG A 117 12.06 14.62 -21.07
N ALA A 118 13.06 14.38 -20.24
CA ALA A 118 13.50 13.02 -19.92
C ALA A 118 13.72 12.83 -18.42
N VAL A 119 13.38 11.65 -17.92
CA VAL A 119 13.76 11.13 -16.60
C VAL A 119 14.56 9.86 -16.82
N ILE A 120 15.76 9.80 -16.24
CA ILE A 120 16.70 8.70 -16.49
C ILE A 120 16.94 7.87 -15.22
N GLY A 121 17.28 6.61 -15.40
CA GLY A 121 17.71 5.74 -14.30
C GLY A 121 19.10 6.09 -13.78
N GLN A 122 19.35 5.78 -12.50
CA GLN A 122 20.61 6.09 -11.82
C GLN A 122 21.85 5.37 -12.35
N SER A 123 21.66 4.27 -13.09
CA SER A 123 22.72 3.46 -13.70
C SER A 123 22.94 3.76 -15.19
N VAL A 124 22.20 4.73 -15.76
CA VAL A 124 22.43 5.20 -17.14
C VAL A 124 23.82 5.82 -17.25
N SER A 125 24.55 5.45 -18.30
CA SER A 125 25.94 5.89 -18.50
C SER A 125 26.04 7.38 -18.82
N GLU A 126 27.20 8.01 -18.50
CA GLU A 126 27.43 9.42 -18.86
C GLU A 126 27.37 9.66 -20.37
N ASP A 127 27.87 8.71 -21.17
CA ASP A 127 27.84 8.79 -22.64
C ASP A 127 26.40 8.83 -23.17
N GLU A 128 25.51 8.02 -22.59
CA GLU A 128 24.10 7.95 -22.95
C GLU A 128 23.33 9.20 -22.48
N LEU A 129 23.64 9.71 -21.28
CA LEU A 129 23.15 10.99 -20.79
C LEU A 129 23.56 12.15 -21.71
N GLU A 130 24.80 12.17 -22.20
CA GLU A 130 25.23 13.17 -23.18
C GLU A 130 24.48 13.04 -24.50
N GLN A 131 24.22 11.82 -24.97
CA GLN A 131 23.48 11.57 -26.20
C GLN A 131 22.05 12.10 -26.11
N ILE A 132 21.32 11.80 -25.02
CA ILE A 132 19.96 12.31 -24.77
C ILE A 132 19.92 13.85 -24.83
N LYS A 133 20.92 14.51 -24.23
CA LYS A 133 21.03 15.98 -24.26
C LYS A 133 21.34 16.52 -25.66
N ARG A 134 22.16 15.81 -26.45
CA ARG A 134 22.43 16.17 -27.86
C ARG A 134 21.19 16.03 -28.73
N ASP A 135 20.33 15.07 -28.41
CA ASP A 135 19.06 14.84 -29.10
C ASP A 135 17.97 15.86 -28.70
N GLY A 136 18.29 16.81 -27.81
CA GLY A 136 17.43 17.97 -27.49
C GLY A 136 16.63 17.84 -26.19
N TYR A 137 16.71 16.69 -25.52
CA TYR A 137 15.95 16.44 -24.29
C TYR A 137 16.58 17.10 -23.07
N GLU A 138 15.75 17.77 -22.28
CA GLU A 138 16.11 18.25 -20.94
C GLU A 138 15.87 17.15 -19.91
N VAL A 139 16.94 16.69 -19.28
CA VAL A 139 16.87 15.72 -18.17
C VAL A 139 16.46 16.42 -16.89
N ILE A 140 15.23 16.18 -16.43
CA ILE A 140 14.61 16.85 -15.27
C ILE A 140 14.76 16.06 -13.96
N GLY A 141 15.14 14.78 -14.05
CA GLY A 141 15.31 13.94 -12.87
C GLY A 141 16.07 12.65 -13.15
N ILE A 142 16.60 12.09 -12.06
CA ILE A 142 17.24 10.78 -12.02
C ILE A 142 16.44 9.89 -11.06
N MET A 143 15.82 8.85 -11.58
CA MET A 143 15.09 7.84 -10.80
C MET A 143 16.00 6.69 -10.40
N GLY A 144 15.71 6.06 -9.27
CA GLY A 144 16.48 4.93 -8.78
C GLY A 144 16.06 4.49 -7.40
N GLY A 145 15.94 3.17 -7.21
CA GLY A 145 15.58 2.56 -5.94
C GLY A 145 16.77 2.38 -5.00
N SER A 146 16.50 2.03 -3.74
CA SER A 146 17.56 1.61 -2.80
C SER A 146 18.11 0.20 -3.09
N TYR A 147 17.58 -0.47 -4.11
CA TYR A 147 17.94 -1.79 -4.59
C TYR A 147 18.01 -1.78 -6.11
N SER A 148 18.85 -2.64 -6.68
CA SER A 148 18.98 -2.76 -8.13
C SER A 148 17.66 -3.23 -8.75
N SER A 149 17.18 -2.49 -9.73
CA SER A 149 15.92 -2.78 -10.43
C SER A 149 15.97 -2.29 -11.89
N PRO A 150 15.10 -2.80 -12.78
CA PRO A 150 15.06 -2.37 -14.18
C PRO A 150 14.92 -0.87 -14.39
N ILE A 151 14.33 -0.15 -13.42
CA ILE A 151 14.18 1.32 -13.50
C ILE A 151 15.53 2.05 -13.42
N ASP A 152 16.58 1.42 -12.89
CA ASP A 152 17.90 2.05 -12.76
C ASP A 152 18.59 2.22 -14.11
N GLU A 153 18.22 1.42 -15.12
CA GLU A 153 18.77 1.47 -16.48
C GLU A 153 17.77 2.06 -17.49
N MET A 154 16.57 2.44 -17.03
CA MET A 154 15.47 2.89 -17.87
C MET A 154 15.55 4.38 -18.16
N ILE A 155 15.13 4.78 -19.35
CA ILE A 155 14.99 6.18 -19.76
C ILE A 155 13.53 6.40 -20.16
N LEU A 156 12.90 7.36 -19.50
CA LEU A 156 11.54 7.79 -19.78
C LEU A 156 11.55 9.14 -20.47
N PHE A 157 10.80 9.26 -21.56
CA PHE A 157 10.56 10.50 -22.29
C PHE A 157 9.09 10.89 -22.17
N ASN A 158 8.77 12.18 -22.24
CA ASN A 158 7.37 12.57 -22.38
C ASN A 158 6.82 12.04 -23.72
N ILE A 159 5.65 11.39 -23.68
CA ILE A 159 5.10 10.63 -24.81
C ILE A 159 4.94 11.47 -26.08
N ASP A 160 4.57 12.74 -25.93
CA ASP A 160 4.30 13.66 -27.02
C ASP A 160 5.56 14.02 -27.79
N ALA A 161 6.72 14.13 -27.13
CA ALA A 161 8.00 14.35 -27.79
C ALA A 161 8.50 13.12 -28.58
N VAL A 162 8.08 11.92 -28.17
CA VAL A 162 8.44 10.67 -28.85
C VAL A 162 7.59 10.47 -30.11
N GLU A 163 6.31 10.84 -30.05
CA GLU A 163 5.35 10.70 -31.15
C GLU A 163 5.36 11.91 -32.10
N GLU A 164 6.15 12.96 -31.82
CA GLU A 164 6.25 14.20 -32.60
C GLU A 164 6.89 13.96 -33.99
N GLY A 165 6.08 13.52 -34.95
CA GLY A 165 6.45 13.50 -36.36
C GLY A 165 5.89 12.33 -37.17
N ASN A 166 5.66 11.17 -36.55
CA ASN A 166 4.90 10.02 -37.06
C ASN A 166 4.68 9.03 -35.91
N PRO A 167 3.55 8.29 -35.88
CA PRO A 167 3.39 7.16 -34.97
C PRO A 167 4.53 6.15 -35.17
N ILE A 168 5.06 5.60 -34.07
CA ILE A 168 6.10 4.57 -34.14
C ILE A 168 5.47 3.30 -34.73
N PRO A 169 5.92 2.82 -35.91
CA PRO A 169 5.35 1.64 -36.54
C PRO A 169 5.54 0.42 -35.63
N SER A 170 4.45 -0.31 -35.35
CA SER A 170 4.46 -1.47 -34.44
C SER A 170 4.85 -1.15 -32.99
N ALA A 171 4.68 0.10 -32.53
CA ALA A 171 4.85 0.42 -31.12
C ALA A 171 3.94 -0.43 -30.24
N VAL A 172 4.52 -0.92 -29.14
CA VAL A 172 3.77 -1.62 -28.11
C VAL A 172 3.44 -0.65 -27.01
N TYR A 173 2.14 -0.48 -26.78
CA TYR A 173 1.60 0.37 -25.73
C TYR A 173 1.27 -0.48 -24.51
N VAL A 174 1.62 0.00 -23.33
CA VAL A 174 1.32 -0.63 -22.05
C VAL A 174 0.54 0.36 -21.20
N LEU A 175 -0.73 0.06 -20.95
CA LEU A 175 -1.63 0.89 -20.17
C LEU A 175 -1.85 0.29 -18.78
N ASN A 176 -1.50 1.07 -17.76
CA ASN A 176 -1.79 0.79 -16.36
C ASN A 176 -3.11 1.47 -15.99
N ILE A 177 -4.04 0.71 -15.43
CA ILE A 177 -5.33 1.21 -14.93
C ILE A 177 -5.61 0.50 -13.62
N ASN A 178 -5.86 1.28 -12.56
CA ASN A 178 -6.12 0.78 -11.22
C ASN A 178 -7.26 -0.27 -11.15
N ASN A 179 -8.25 -0.25 -12.05
CA ASN A 179 -9.42 -1.13 -12.02
C ASN A 179 -10.02 -1.46 -13.42
N GLY A 180 -9.20 -1.90 -14.38
CA GLY A 180 -9.80 -2.33 -15.65
C GLY A 180 -8.88 -3.11 -16.56
N GLN A 181 -9.37 -4.26 -17.03
CA GLN A 181 -8.92 -4.80 -18.30
C GLN A 181 -9.50 -3.93 -19.42
N LEU A 182 -8.67 -3.57 -20.40
CA LEU A 182 -9.17 -2.95 -21.62
C LEU A 182 -10.22 -3.84 -22.28
N SER A 183 -11.20 -3.21 -22.93
CA SER A 183 -12.02 -3.93 -23.89
C SER A 183 -11.09 -4.43 -25.00
N PRO A 184 -11.17 -5.71 -25.40
CA PRO A 184 -10.13 -6.38 -26.17
C PRO A 184 -9.88 -5.78 -27.56
N ASP A 185 -10.81 -4.96 -28.07
CA ASP A 185 -10.83 -4.55 -29.47
C ASP A 185 -10.79 -3.03 -29.70
N HIS A 186 -11.01 -2.20 -28.67
CA HIS A 186 -11.06 -0.74 -28.85
C HIS A 186 -10.74 0.08 -27.59
N LEU A 187 -10.13 1.24 -27.81
CA LEU A 187 -9.98 2.33 -26.84
C LEU A 187 -10.96 3.46 -27.13
N ASN A 188 -11.65 3.92 -26.09
CA ASN A 188 -12.60 5.02 -26.18
C ASN A 188 -11.89 6.35 -25.95
N PHE A 189 -11.94 7.22 -26.94
CA PHE A 189 -11.55 8.62 -26.82
C PHE A 189 -12.81 9.48 -26.89
N ASN A 190 -12.76 10.71 -26.38
CA ASN A 190 -13.94 11.59 -26.25
C ASN A 190 -14.82 11.68 -27.52
N ASN A 191 -14.24 11.55 -28.72
CA ASN A 191 -14.96 11.65 -30.00
C ASN A 191 -14.69 10.51 -31.00
N THR A 192 -13.86 9.52 -30.65
CA THR A 192 -13.38 8.47 -31.59
C THR A 192 -13.11 7.16 -30.86
N HIS A 193 -13.07 6.06 -31.61
CA HIS A 193 -12.63 4.76 -31.11
C HIS A 193 -11.39 4.37 -31.90
N ILE A 194 -10.33 3.97 -31.20
CA ILE A 194 -9.11 3.46 -31.81
C ILE A 194 -9.14 1.94 -31.69
N SER A 195 -9.02 1.24 -32.81
CA SER A 195 -8.91 -0.21 -32.84
C SER A 195 -7.53 -0.63 -32.32
N VAL A 196 -7.55 -1.54 -31.35
CA VAL A 196 -6.33 -2.03 -30.71
C VAL A 196 -6.30 -3.55 -30.75
N ASP A 197 -5.13 -4.10 -31.04
CA ASP A 197 -4.87 -5.52 -30.93
C ASP A 197 -4.23 -5.79 -29.57
N SER A 198 -5.00 -6.40 -28.67
CA SER A 198 -4.51 -6.75 -27.34
C SER A 198 -3.43 -7.84 -27.42
N ILE A 199 -2.29 -7.58 -26.78
CA ILE A 199 -1.19 -8.54 -26.66
C ILE A 199 -1.22 -9.11 -25.26
N ASN A 200 -1.47 -10.40 -25.14
CA ASN A 200 -1.29 -11.09 -23.87
C ASN A 200 0.20 -11.39 -23.66
N ARG A 201 0.92 -10.48 -22.99
CA ARG A 201 2.33 -10.69 -22.64
C ARG A 201 2.54 -11.64 -21.46
N GLY A 202 1.46 -12.14 -20.83
CA GLY A 202 1.52 -12.83 -19.55
C GLY A 202 2.12 -11.94 -18.46
N ASP A 203 2.27 -12.48 -17.24
CA ASP A 203 2.78 -11.67 -16.14
C ASP A 203 4.29 -11.37 -16.33
N ILE A 204 4.70 -10.13 -16.08
CA ILE A 204 6.09 -9.67 -16.16
C ILE A 204 6.60 -9.41 -14.72
N GLY A 205 7.91 -9.55 -14.47
CA GLY A 205 8.55 -9.21 -13.19
C GLY A 205 8.86 -10.38 -12.26
N ALA A 206 9.52 -10.09 -11.14
CA ALA A 206 9.99 -11.08 -10.18
C ALA A 206 8.84 -11.88 -9.51
N GLU A 207 7.65 -11.29 -9.48
CA GLU A 207 6.47 -11.89 -8.85
C GLU A 207 5.98 -13.15 -9.54
N ARG A 208 6.13 -13.25 -10.87
CA ARG A 208 5.80 -14.46 -11.64
C ARG A 208 6.73 -15.62 -11.31
N PHE A 209 8.02 -15.35 -11.17
CA PHE A 209 9.02 -16.38 -10.89
C PHE A 209 8.93 -16.90 -9.45
N LEU A 210 8.56 -16.04 -8.52
CA LEU A 210 8.48 -16.36 -7.11
C LEU A 210 7.06 -16.71 -6.63
N GLY A 211 6.03 -16.52 -7.46
CA GLY A 211 4.62 -16.70 -7.09
C GLY A 211 4.19 -15.80 -5.92
N THR A 212 4.82 -14.62 -5.77
CA THR A 212 4.76 -13.80 -4.54
C THR A 212 3.37 -13.31 -4.20
N GLU A 213 2.48 -13.14 -5.19
CA GLU A 213 1.10 -12.72 -4.93
C GLU A 213 0.37 -13.68 -3.99
N ASN A 214 0.47 -14.99 -4.25
CA ASN A 214 -0.10 -16.02 -3.38
C ASN A 214 0.59 -16.03 -2.02
N TYR A 215 1.92 -15.86 -1.98
CA TYR A 215 2.66 -15.83 -0.72
C TYR A 215 2.27 -14.61 0.13
N GLN A 216 2.06 -13.44 -0.47
CA GLN A 216 1.64 -12.23 0.24
C GLN A 216 0.24 -12.39 0.84
N VAL A 217 -0.71 -12.95 0.07
CA VAL A 217 -2.05 -13.27 0.56
C VAL A 217 -1.98 -14.27 1.71
N ILE A 218 -1.24 -15.36 1.55
CA ILE A 218 -1.07 -16.39 2.58
C ILE A 218 -0.42 -15.79 3.85
N THR A 219 0.62 -14.97 3.69
CA THR A 219 1.32 -14.31 4.80
C THR A 219 0.39 -13.33 5.53
N GLY A 220 -0.42 -12.57 4.79
CA GLY A 220 -1.45 -11.71 5.37
C GLY A 220 -2.51 -12.47 6.14
N LEU A 221 -3.00 -13.61 5.62
CA LEU A 221 -3.94 -14.47 6.32
C LEU A 221 -3.36 -15.05 7.62
N PHE A 222 -2.12 -15.55 7.59
CA PHE A 222 -1.43 -16.02 8.79
C PHE A 222 -1.25 -14.90 9.82
N PHE A 223 -0.90 -13.70 9.36
CA PHE A 223 -0.72 -12.53 10.22
C PHE A 223 -2.02 -12.12 10.94
N ILE A 224 -3.13 -12.04 10.19
CA ILE A 224 -4.48 -11.77 10.70
C ILE A 224 -4.88 -12.83 11.74
N LEU A 225 -4.66 -14.12 11.44
CA LEU A 225 -4.98 -15.22 12.34
C LEU A 225 -4.14 -15.16 13.63
N LEU A 226 -2.86 -14.83 13.51
CA LEU A 226 -1.95 -14.68 14.64
C LEU A 226 -2.39 -13.53 15.57
N LEU A 227 -2.65 -12.35 15.00
CA LEU A 227 -3.16 -11.18 15.74
C LEU A 227 -4.46 -11.53 16.47
N PHE A 228 -5.40 -12.17 15.77
CA PHE A 228 -6.69 -12.53 16.32
C PHE A 228 -6.54 -13.52 17.50
N CYS A 229 -5.76 -14.59 17.32
CA CYS A 229 -5.54 -15.60 18.36
C CYS A 229 -4.87 -15.00 19.60
N LEU A 230 -3.78 -14.25 19.43
CA LEU A 230 -3.05 -13.64 20.55
C LEU A 230 -3.93 -12.68 21.33
N SER A 231 -4.64 -11.77 20.64
CA SER A 231 -5.60 -10.86 21.27
C SER A 231 -6.68 -11.63 22.03
N PHE A 232 -7.29 -12.62 21.39
CA PHE A 232 -8.37 -13.41 21.97
C PHE A 232 -7.97 -14.13 23.25
N PHE A 233 -6.87 -14.90 23.23
CA PHE A 233 -6.41 -15.69 24.36
C PHE A 233 -6.00 -14.82 25.55
N PHE A 234 -5.26 -13.74 25.31
CA PHE A 234 -4.81 -12.86 26.39
C PHE A 234 -5.97 -12.09 27.04
N ILE A 235 -6.96 -11.67 26.26
CA ILE A 235 -8.17 -11.07 26.85
C ILE A 235 -8.96 -12.11 27.65
N GLN A 236 -9.12 -13.34 27.15
CA GLN A 236 -9.79 -14.39 27.93
C GLN A 236 -9.08 -14.64 29.25
N TYR A 237 -7.74 -14.71 29.23
CA TYR A 237 -6.92 -14.86 30.43
C TYR A 237 -7.12 -13.69 31.40
N TRP A 238 -7.03 -12.45 30.91
CA TRP A 238 -7.19 -11.25 31.73
C TRP A 238 -8.59 -11.15 32.35
N VAL A 239 -9.64 -11.41 31.56
CA VAL A 239 -11.02 -11.43 32.04
C VAL A 239 -11.24 -12.54 33.07
N ALA A 240 -10.61 -13.71 32.89
CA ALA A 240 -10.69 -14.80 33.87
C ALA A 240 -10.14 -14.41 35.25
N GLN A 241 -9.04 -13.66 35.31
CA GLN A 241 -8.47 -13.15 36.57
C GLN A 241 -9.44 -12.17 37.29
N ARG A 242 -10.20 -11.36 36.53
CA ARG A 242 -11.16 -10.40 37.08
C ARG A 242 -12.48 -11.01 37.53
N LYS A 243 -12.81 -12.24 37.12
CA LYS A 243 -14.05 -12.92 37.55
C LYS A 243 -14.10 -13.13 39.06
N ILE A 244 -12.97 -13.39 39.69
CA ILE A 244 -12.89 -13.58 41.15
C ILE A 244 -13.24 -12.26 41.86
N GLU A 245 -12.66 -11.15 41.40
CA GLU A 245 -12.92 -9.81 41.95
C GLU A 245 -14.40 -9.42 41.79
N ILE A 246 -15.00 -9.67 40.62
CA ILE A 246 -16.44 -9.43 40.38
C ILE A 246 -17.29 -10.25 41.35
N ARG A 247 -16.94 -11.52 41.58
CA ARG A 247 -17.69 -12.41 42.48
C ARG A 247 -17.62 -11.90 43.94
N ILE A 248 -16.46 -11.44 44.38
CA ILE A 248 -16.29 -10.86 45.72
C ILE A 248 -17.15 -9.59 45.86
N LEU A 249 -17.11 -8.67 44.89
CA LEU A 249 -17.92 -7.45 44.91
C LEU A 249 -19.43 -7.77 44.91
N TRP A 250 -19.83 -8.80 44.17
CA TRP A 250 -21.22 -9.26 44.15
C TRP A 250 -21.66 -9.83 45.51
N GLN A 251 -20.83 -10.62 46.18
CA GLN A 251 -21.10 -11.12 47.54
C GLN A 251 -21.21 -9.97 48.57
N LEU A 252 -20.57 -8.84 48.32
CA LEU A 252 -20.68 -7.61 49.12
C LEU A 252 -21.92 -6.77 48.77
N GLY A 253 -22.82 -7.26 47.91
CA GLY A 253 -24.08 -6.60 47.54
C GLY A 253 -23.96 -5.60 46.39
N ILE A 254 -22.81 -5.50 45.72
CA ILE A 254 -22.64 -4.60 44.57
C ILE A 254 -23.20 -5.28 43.32
N ASN A 255 -24.01 -4.54 42.55
CA ASN A 255 -24.54 -5.02 41.27
C ASN A 255 -23.38 -5.38 40.32
N PRO A 256 -23.31 -6.63 39.81
CA PRO A 256 -22.19 -7.10 39.00
C PRO A 256 -22.03 -6.35 37.66
N ASN A 257 -23.07 -5.67 37.18
CA ASN A 257 -23.00 -4.90 35.94
C ASN A 257 -22.11 -3.66 36.05
N LYS A 258 -22.02 -3.04 37.24
CA LYS A 258 -21.19 -1.84 37.45
C LYS A 258 -19.68 -2.12 37.30
N PRO A 259 -19.08 -3.03 38.08
CA PRO A 259 -17.65 -3.34 37.92
C PRO A 259 -17.36 -3.96 36.55
N TYR A 260 -18.30 -4.70 35.97
CA TYR A 260 -18.14 -5.24 34.61
C TYR A 260 -17.98 -4.14 33.55
N LYS A 261 -18.82 -3.09 33.58
CA LYS A 261 -18.69 -1.94 32.67
C LYS A 261 -17.34 -1.23 32.85
N ASP A 262 -16.93 -1.00 34.10
CA ASP A 262 -15.65 -0.35 34.40
C ASP A 262 -14.46 -1.16 33.85
N TYR A 263 -14.51 -2.50 33.91
CA TYR A 263 -13.47 -3.35 33.31
C TYR A 263 -13.47 -3.31 31.79
N VAL A 264 -14.65 -3.27 31.15
CA VAL A 264 -14.74 -3.17 29.69
C VAL A 264 -14.14 -1.84 29.22
N VAL A 265 -14.51 -0.72 29.86
CA VAL A 265 -13.94 0.60 29.55
C VAL A 265 -12.43 0.60 29.78
N SER A 266 -11.97 0.06 30.91
CA SER A 266 -10.53 -0.04 31.19
C SER A 266 -9.81 -0.87 30.13
N LEU A 267 -10.38 -1.97 29.66
CA LEU A 267 -9.78 -2.81 28.63
C LEU A 267 -9.65 -2.03 27.32
N PHE A 268 -10.71 -1.36 26.86
CA PHE A 268 -10.66 -0.53 25.66
C PHE A 268 -9.59 0.57 25.75
N CYS A 269 -9.45 1.23 26.91
CA CYS A 269 -8.39 2.22 27.10
C CYS A 269 -7.00 1.59 27.03
N ILE A 270 -6.81 0.42 27.67
CA ILE A 270 -5.52 -0.28 27.69
C ILE A 270 -5.15 -0.81 26.30
N THR A 271 -6.11 -1.27 25.49
CA THR A 271 -5.83 -1.76 24.13
C THR A 271 -5.61 -0.61 23.15
N SER A 272 -6.39 0.47 23.27
CA SER A 272 -6.37 1.57 22.29
C SER A 272 -5.17 2.50 22.49
N PHE A 273 -4.75 2.75 23.73
CA PHE A 273 -3.67 3.72 23.99
C PHE A 273 -2.32 3.30 23.36
N PRO A 274 -1.82 2.06 23.55
CA PRO A 274 -0.57 1.62 22.92
C PRO A 274 -0.65 1.60 21.39
N TYR A 275 -1.81 1.22 20.85
CA TYR A 275 -2.05 1.16 19.42
C TYR A 275 -2.00 2.55 18.79
N TYR A 276 -2.73 3.50 19.38
CA TYR A 276 -2.75 4.88 18.93
C TYR A 276 -1.37 5.53 19.01
N LEU A 277 -0.65 5.33 20.11
CA LEU A 277 0.68 5.89 20.29
C LEU A 277 1.65 5.37 19.22
N MET A 278 1.67 4.05 18.98
CA MET A 278 2.55 3.44 17.99
C MET A 278 2.14 3.81 16.55
N GLY A 279 0.84 3.86 16.27
CA GLY A 279 0.32 4.27 14.96
C GLY A 279 0.61 5.74 14.64
N LEU A 280 0.57 6.65 15.63
CA LEU A 280 1.00 8.03 15.42
C LEU A 280 2.49 8.12 15.09
N ILE A 281 3.34 7.40 15.84
CA ILE A 281 4.78 7.40 15.60
C ILE A 281 5.08 6.88 14.18
N SER A 282 4.43 5.79 13.76
CA SER A 282 4.64 5.22 12.43
C SER A 282 4.08 6.12 11.32
N PHE A 283 2.94 6.76 11.53
CA PHE A 283 2.35 7.68 10.55
C PHE A 283 3.27 8.88 10.28
N PHE A 284 3.83 9.51 11.31
CA PHE A 284 4.80 10.58 11.13
C PHE A 284 6.10 10.08 10.48
N TRP A 285 6.51 8.85 10.78
CA TRP A 285 7.67 8.26 10.13
C TRP A 285 7.44 8.05 8.62
N VAL A 286 6.28 7.51 8.22
CA VAL A 286 5.93 7.34 6.80
C VAL A 286 5.80 8.68 6.09
N LEU A 287 5.17 9.69 6.71
CA LEU A 287 5.09 11.03 6.11
C LEU A 287 6.45 11.68 5.87
N GLN A 288 7.42 11.44 6.75
CA GLN A 288 8.75 12.04 6.63
C GLN A 288 9.64 11.33 5.60
N PHE A 289 9.47 10.01 5.44
CA PHE A 289 10.37 9.18 4.63
C PHE A 289 9.77 8.68 3.32
N SER A 290 8.44 8.74 3.16
CA SER A 290 7.77 8.35 1.92
C SER A 290 7.34 9.58 1.17
N SER A 291 7.93 9.79 -0.01
CA SER A 291 7.55 10.88 -0.92
C SER A 291 6.22 10.63 -1.64
N ASN A 292 5.69 9.39 -1.58
CA ASN A 292 4.54 8.99 -2.37
C ASN A 292 3.24 8.97 -1.51
N PRO A 293 2.19 9.73 -1.90
CA PRO A 293 0.93 9.79 -1.14
C PRO A 293 0.20 8.44 -1.05
N GLN A 294 0.36 7.56 -2.05
CA GLN A 294 -0.26 6.23 -2.05
C GLN A 294 0.26 5.36 -0.90
N HIS A 295 1.55 5.45 -0.58
CA HIS A 295 2.15 4.71 0.53
C HIS A 295 1.55 5.14 1.88
N THR A 296 1.30 6.44 2.05
CA THR A 296 0.67 6.99 3.26
C THR A 296 -0.79 6.53 3.39
N SER A 297 -1.53 6.53 2.28
CA SER A 297 -2.91 6.04 2.23
C SER A 297 -2.97 4.56 2.61
N MET A 298 -2.13 3.73 1.98
CA MET A 298 -2.05 2.30 2.26
C MET A 298 -1.67 2.03 3.73
N HIS A 299 -0.68 2.74 4.27
CA HIS A 299 -0.28 2.61 5.67
C HIS A 299 -1.46 2.88 6.61
N THR A 300 -2.20 3.96 6.34
CA THR A 300 -3.34 4.38 7.16
C THR A 300 -4.46 3.35 7.10
N GLN A 301 -4.80 2.84 5.92
CA GLN A 301 -5.80 1.79 5.76
C GLN A 301 -5.43 0.51 6.52
N ASN A 302 -4.16 0.08 6.41
CA ASN A 302 -3.66 -1.09 7.12
C ASN A 302 -3.79 -0.92 8.64
N LEU A 303 -3.41 0.24 9.19
CA LEU A 303 -3.58 0.52 10.62
C LEU A 303 -5.07 0.50 11.03
N LEU A 304 -5.98 1.04 10.23
CA LEU A 304 -7.41 0.97 10.53
C LEU A 304 -7.93 -0.47 10.56
N ILE A 305 -7.53 -1.29 9.59
CA ILE A 305 -7.88 -2.73 9.54
C ILE A 305 -7.34 -3.46 10.76
N GLY A 306 -6.06 -3.25 11.11
CA GLY A 306 -5.42 -3.86 12.26
C GLY A 306 -6.10 -3.49 13.58
N TYR A 307 -6.44 -2.21 13.75
CA TYR A 307 -7.17 -1.74 14.92
C TYR A 307 -8.57 -2.36 15.01
N GLY A 308 -9.30 -2.38 13.88
CA GLY A 308 -10.61 -3.02 13.78
C GLY A 308 -10.58 -4.49 14.20
N LEU A 309 -9.57 -5.23 13.77
CA LEU A 309 -9.39 -6.64 14.11
C LEU A 309 -9.09 -6.86 15.61
N ILE A 310 -8.27 -5.99 16.20
CA ILE A 310 -7.99 -5.99 17.64
C ILE A 310 -9.28 -5.71 18.44
N LEU A 311 -10.05 -4.70 18.05
CA LEU A 311 -11.32 -4.40 18.73
C LEU A 311 -12.35 -5.51 18.55
N PHE A 312 -12.43 -6.11 17.37
CA PHE A 312 -13.33 -7.21 17.09
C PHE A 312 -13.01 -8.45 17.94
N SER A 313 -11.74 -8.85 17.98
CA SER A 313 -11.27 -9.96 18.82
C SER A 313 -11.51 -9.68 20.31
N ALA A 314 -11.31 -8.44 20.75
CA ALA A 314 -11.62 -8.01 22.11
C ALA A 314 -13.11 -8.09 22.44
N GLY A 315 -13.96 -7.54 21.59
CA GLY A 315 -15.41 -7.57 21.75
C GLY A 315 -15.96 -9.00 21.81
N LEU A 316 -15.49 -9.88 20.90
CA LEU A 316 -15.87 -11.30 20.90
C LEU A 316 -15.45 -11.99 22.20
N SER A 317 -14.22 -11.74 22.65
CA SER A 317 -13.69 -12.34 23.88
C SER A 317 -14.49 -11.93 25.11
N ILE A 318 -14.80 -10.64 25.23
CA ILE A 318 -15.66 -10.08 26.29
C ILE A 318 -17.05 -10.70 26.25
N LEU A 319 -17.69 -10.78 25.07
CA LEU A 319 -19.04 -11.30 24.89
C LEU A 319 -19.14 -12.77 25.30
N LEU A 320 -18.17 -13.61 24.93
CA LEU A 320 -18.11 -15.01 25.35
C LEU A 320 -17.92 -15.12 26.88
N SER A 321 -17.04 -14.31 27.45
CA SER A 321 -16.83 -14.30 28.89
C SER A 321 -18.04 -13.79 29.66
N TYR A 322 -18.79 -12.81 29.15
CA TYR A 322 -20.04 -12.33 29.72
C TYR A 322 -21.10 -13.42 29.76
N ARG A 323 -21.35 -14.06 28.61
CA ARG A 323 -22.31 -15.16 28.48
C ARG A 323 -22.00 -16.30 29.44
N LYS A 324 -20.72 -16.65 29.57
CA LYS A 324 -20.27 -17.67 30.53
C LYS A 324 -20.55 -17.23 31.97
N SER A 325 -20.16 -16.01 32.37
CA SER A 325 -20.35 -15.51 33.74
C SER A 325 -21.82 -15.40 34.14
N ARG A 326 -22.70 -14.93 33.24
CA ARG A 326 -24.16 -14.82 33.50
C ARG A 326 -24.78 -16.18 33.82
N LYS A 327 -24.34 -17.25 33.13
CA LYS A 327 -24.81 -18.62 33.37
C LYS A 327 -24.45 -19.18 34.76
N TYR A 328 -23.34 -18.70 35.37
CA TYR A 328 -22.91 -19.13 36.70
C TYR A 328 -23.44 -18.27 37.85
N ILE A 329 -23.81 -17.01 37.59
CA ILE A 329 -24.36 -16.11 38.61
C ILE A 329 -25.87 -16.34 38.81
N MET A 330 -26.56 -16.90 37.80
CA MET A 330 -28.00 -17.22 37.86
C MET A 330 -28.30 -18.65 38.34
N LYS A 331 -27.29 -19.42 38.75
CA LYS A 331 -27.43 -20.73 39.39
C LYS A 331 -26.98 -20.63 40.83
#